data_AF-A0A940RNP7-F1
#
_entry.id   AF-A0A940RNP7-F1
#
_cell.length_a   1.000
_cell.length_b   1.000
_cell.length_c   1.000
_cell.angle_alpha   90.00
_cell.angle_beta   90.00
_cell.angle_gamma   90.00
#
_symmetry.space_group_name_H-M   'P 1'
#
loop_
_entity.id
_entity.type
_entity.pdbx_description
1 polymer ?
#
loop_
_entity_poly.entity_id
_entity_poly.type
_entity_poly.pdbx_seq_one_letter_code
_entity_poly.pdbx_strand_id
1 'polypeptide(L)'
;MSCLPIPSQPVSAEPLPGYDPFASMLHTVIAGEIREMRDKLEVLSMVLVCDEHFAASYIEQLQTFDYLIQHAEECVNLLERIAGGEDSLSAIGHVRLGAVQDRLRLALKGS
;
A
#
# COMPACT_ATOMS: atom_id res chain seq x y z
N MET A 1 -46.53 5.54 34.50
CA MET A 1 -45.57 5.71 33.40
C MET A 1 -44.17 5.67 34.02
N SER A 2 -43.53 4.50 34.04
CA SER A 2 -42.21 4.32 34.68
C SER A 2 -41.14 4.53 33.63
N CYS A 3 -40.37 5.60 33.74
CA CYS A 3 -39.23 5.87 32.86
C CYS A 3 -38.06 4.97 33.31
N LEU A 4 -37.62 4.06 32.44
CA LEU A 4 -36.41 3.29 32.68
C LEU A 4 -35.17 4.21 32.59
N PRO A 5 -34.17 4.05 33.46
CA PRO A 5 -32.95 4.85 33.40
C PRO A 5 -32.17 4.46 32.14
N ILE A 6 -31.89 5.45 31.29
CA ILE A 6 -30.98 5.33 30.16
C ILE A 6 -29.56 5.23 30.74
N PRO A 7 -28.78 4.19 30.43
CA PRO A 7 -27.38 4.11 30.85
C PRO A 7 -26.60 5.31 30.26
N SER A 8 -25.98 6.10 31.15
CA SER A 8 -25.26 7.34 30.81
C SER A 8 -23.84 7.11 30.28
N GLN A 9 -23.42 5.87 30.10
CA GLN A 9 -22.10 5.53 29.58
C GLN A 9 -22.27 4.72 28.28
N PRO A 10 -21.63 5.14 27.17
CA PRO A 10 -21.51 4.28 26.02
C PRO A 10 -20.80 3.00 26.46
N VAL A 11 -21.39 1.85 26.14
CA VAL A 11 -20.79 0.55 26.39
C VAL A 11 -19.38 0.58 25.80
N SER A 12 -18.36 0.40 26.65
CA SER A 12 -16.98 0.28 26.20
C SER A 12 -16.92 -0.85 25.18
N ALA A 13 -16.80 -0.51 23.90
CA ALA A 13 -16.67 -1.49 22.84
C ALA A 13 -15.30 -2.16 23.01
N GLU A 14 -15.29 -3.38 23.55
CA GLU A 14 -14.09 -4.19 23.54
C GLU A 14 -13.73 -4.50 22.07
N PRO A 15 -12.47 -4.29 21.66
CA PRO A 15 -12.05 -4.63 20.30
C PRO A 15 -12.23 -6.13 20.08
N LEU A 16 -12.78 -6.49 18.92
CA LEU A 16 -12.94 -7.88 18.53
C LEU A 16 -11.56 -8.59 18.55
N PRO A 17 -11.46 -9.84 19.02
CA PRO A 17 -10.21 -10.58 18.99
C PRO A 17 -9.63 -10.62 17.56
N GLY A 18 -8.38 -10.17 17.39
CA GLY A 18 -7.72 -10.09 16.09
C GLY A 18 -8.05 -8.84 15.25
N TYR A 19 -8.89 -7.93 15.75
CA TYR A 19 -9.13 -6.63 15.13
C TYR A 19 -8.14 -5.59 15.65
N ASP A 20 -7.31 -5.06 14.75
CA ASP A 20 -6.45 -3.92 15.04
C ASP A 20 -7.13 -2.62 14.56
N PRO A 21 -7.59 -1.75 15.48
CA PRO A 21 -8.24 -0.48 15.12
C PRO A 21 -7.30 0.51 14.41
N PHE A 22 -5.98 0.32 14.49
CA PHE A 22 -4.99 1.20 13.86
C PHE A 22 -4.54 0.72 12.48
N ALA A 23 -4.90 -0.50 12.07
CA ALA A 23 -4.41 -1.10 10.83
C ALA A 23 -4.69 -0.24 9.59
N SER A 24 -5.91 0.30 9.46
CA SER A 24 -6.29 1.18 8.34
C SER A 24 -5.47 2.48 8.32
N MET A 25 -5.28 3.10 9.50
CA MET A 25 -4.46 4.31 9.63
C MET A 25 -3.00 4.02 9.27
N LEU A 26 -2.46 2.91 9.75
CA LEU A 26 -1.09 2.50 9.46
C LEU A 26 -0.89 2.22 7.96
N HIS A 27 -1.81 1.50 7.30
CA HIS A 27 -1.76 1.30 5.86
C HIS A 27 -1.77 2.62 5.08
N THR A 28 -2.60 3.58 5.49
CA THR A 28 -2.68 4.90 4.86
C THR A 28 -1.36 5.67 4.99
N VAL A 29 -0.76 5.67 6.19
CA VAL A 29 0.53 6.35 6.43
C VAL A 29 1.64 5.68 5.63
N ILE A 30 1.74 4.35 5.65
CA ILE A 30 2.75 3.61 4.88
C ILE A 30 2.57 3.82 3.37
N ALA A 31 1.34 3.90 2.86
CA ALA A 31 1.08 4.28 1.48
C ALA A 31 1.63 5.70 1.18
N GLY A 32 1.50 6.64 2.13
CA GLY A 32 2.14 7.95 2.11
C GLY A 32 3.66 7.87 1.94
N GLU A 33 4.33 7.13 2.82
CA GLU A 33 5.79 6.96 2.78
C GLU A 33 6.25 6.32 1.46
N ILE A 34 5.52 5.34 0.93
CA ILE A 34 5.85 4.70 -0.36
C ILE A 34 5.69 5.68 -1.52
N ARG A 35 4.65 6.53 -1.53
CA ARG A 35 4.53 7.60 -2.54
C ARG A 35 5.71 8.56 -2.47
N GLU A 36 6.13 8.98 -1.28
CA GLU A 36 7.29 9.87 -1.15
C GLU A 36 8.57 9.20 -1.68
N MET A 37 8.79 7.92 -1.37
CA MET A 37 9.92 7.16 -1.92
C MET A 37 9.87 7.05 -3.45
N ARG A 38 8.69 6.79 -4.02
CA ARG A 38 8.48 6.77 -5.49
C ARG A 38 8.85 8.11 -6.11
N ASP A 39 8.36 9.22 -5.54
CA ASP A 39 8.61 10.57 -6.08
C ASP A 39 10.11 10.90 -6.06
N LYS A 40 10.82 10.51 -4.99
CA LYS A 40 12.29 10.66 -4.94
C LYS A 40 13.00 9.78 -5.97
N LEU A 41 12.54 8.55 -6.20
CA LEU A 41 13.12 7.66 -7.21
C LEU A 41 12.94 8.23 -8.62
N GLU A 42 11.79 8.82 -8.91
CA GLU A 42 11.52 9.47 -10.20
C GLU A 42 12.43 10.69 -10.43
N VAL A 43 12.63 11.51 -9.41
CA VAL A 43 13.59 12.63 -9.50
C VAL A 43 15.01 12.13 -9.74
N LEU A 44 15.43 11.07 -9.05
CA LEU A 44 16.76 10.49 -9.25
C LEU A 44 16.94 9.91 -10.64
N SER A 45 15.93 9.20 -11.18
CA SER A 45 16.00 8.67 -12.54
C SER A 45 16.12 9.78 -13.58
N MET A 46 15.37 10.88 -13.41
CA MET A 46 15.47 12.08 -14.25
C MET A 46 16.88 12.69 -14.24
N VAL A 47 17.52 12.78 -13.08
CA VAL A 47 18.89 13.30 -12.98
C VAL A 47 19.88 12.41 -13.74
N LEU A 48 19.73 11.09 -13.65
CA LEU A 48 20.63 10.14 -14.31
C LEU A 48 20.48 10.13 -15.84
N VAL A 49 19.26 10.29 -16.36
CA VAL A 49 19.03 10.32 -17.82
C VAL A 49 19.46 11.63 -18.49
N CYS A 50 19.69 12.70 -17.72
CA CYS A 50 20.20 13.97 -18.25
C CYS A 50 21.67 13.89 -18.72
N ASP A 51 22.45 12.90 -18.27
CA ASP A 51 23.79 12.63 -18.80
C ASP A 51 23.67 11.64 -19.97
N GLU A 52 23.85 12.15 -21.20
CA GLU A 52 23.72 11.35 -22.42
C GLU A 52 24.68 10.15 -22.46
N HIS A 53 25.91 10.31 -21.96
CA HIS A 53 26.90 9.22 -21.99
C HIS A 53 26.55 8.14 -20.97
N PHE A 54 26.14 8.55 -19.78
CA PHE A 54 25.69 7.63 -18.74
C PHE A 54 24.43 6.88 -19.18
N ALA A 55 23.43 7.61 -19.68
CA ALA A 55 22.16 7.04 -20.12
C ALA A 55 22.37 6.02 -21.26
N ALA A 56 23.19 6.35 -22.26
CA ALA A 56 23.51 5.44 -23.35
C ALA A 56 24.25 4.18 -22.88
N SER A 57 25.08 4.29 -21.83
CA SER A 57 25.86 3.17 -21.29
C SER A 57 25.03 2.22 -20.42
N TYR A 58 23.94 2.70 -19.82
CA TYR A 58 23.16 1.96 -18.82
C TYR A 58 21.65 1.92 -19.07
N ILE A 59 21.22 2.13 -20.32
CA ILE A 59 19.79 2.29 -20.66
C ILE A 59 18.93 1.10 -20.20
N GLU A 60 19.44 -0.13 -20.30
CA GLU A 60 18.72 -1.33 -19.86
C GLU A 60 18.56 -1.38 -18.34
N GLN A 61 19.60 -1.01 -17.59
CA GLN A 61 19.53 -0.98 -16.12
C GLN A 61 18.59 0.13 -15.65
N LEU A 62 18.55 1.27 -16.36
CA LEU A 62 17.68 2.39 -16.06
C LEU A 62 16.18 2.03 -16.17
N GLN A 63 15.80 1.05 -16.99
CA GLN A 63 14.42 0.51 -17.01
C GLN A 63 13.96 -0.07 -15.66
N THR A 64 14.90 -0.39 -14.76
CA THR A 64 14.58 -0.81 -13.39
C THR A 64 13.85 0.29 -12.62
N PHE A 65 14.11 1.58 -12.92
CA PHE A 65 13.38 2.68 -12.30
C PHE A 65 11.89 2.65 -12.67
N ASP A 66 11.54 2.38 -13.93
CA ASP A 66 10.15 2.27 -14.37
C ASP A 66 9.43 1.14 -13.62
N TYR A 67 10.10 -0.03 -13.49
CA TYR A 67 9.57 -1.13 -12.70
C TYR A 67 9.39 -0.75 -11.23
N LEU A 68 10.36 -0.07 -10.61
CA LEU A 68 10.27 0.34 -9.21
C LEU A 68 9.14 1.34 -8.98
N ILE A 69 8.97 2.30 -9.88
CA ILE A 69 7.88 3.28 -9.83
C ILE A 69 6.54 2.56 -9.91
N GLN A 70 6.35 1.71 -10.92
CA GLN A 70 5.11 0.94 -11.06
C GLN A 70 4.88 0.01 -9.84
N HIS A 71 5.92 -0.64 -9.34
CA HIS A 71 5.83 -1.51 -8.18
C HIS A 71 5.39 -0.77 -6.92
N ALA A 72 5.96 0.42 -6.68
CA ALA A 72 5.59 1.28 -5.57
C ALA A 72 4.11 1.72 -5.69
N GLU A 73 3.66 2.11 -6.88
CA GLU A 73 2.26 2.49 -7.11
C GLU A 73 1.27 1.35 -6.84
N GLU A 74 1.57 0.13 -7.29
CA GLU A 74 0.72 -1.03 -7.01
C GLU A 74 0.62 -1.31 -5.50
N CYS A 75 1.72 -1.16 -4.76
CA CYS A 75 1.72 -1.30 -3.30
C CYS A 75 0.89 -0.20 -2.61
N VAL A 76 1.02 1.05 -3.05
CA VAL A 76 0.23 2.18 -2.55
C VAL A 76 -1.26 1.92 -2.76
N ASN A 77 -1.65 1.59 -3.99
CA ASN A 77 -3.05 1.33 -4.35
C ASN A 77 -3.63 0.17 -3.53
N LEU A 78 -2.85 -0.89 -3.31
CA LEU A 78 -3.25 -2.01 -2.47
C LEU A 78 -3.49 -1.57 -1.02
N LEU A 79 -2.56 -0.83 -0.43
CA LEU A 79 -2.67 -0.35 0.96
C LEU A 79 -3.86 0.59 1.13
N GLU A 80 -4.12 1.49 0.18
CA GLU A 80 -5.27 2.38 0.21
C GLU A 80 -6.60 1.63 0.14
N ARG A 81 -6.68 0.59 -0.70
CA ARG A 81 -7.87 -0.27 -0.79
C ARG A 81 -8.17 -0.98 0.52
N ILE A 82 -7.14 -1.60 1.11
CA ILE A 82 -7.28 -2.29 2.40
C ILE A 82 -7.62 -1.27 3.51
N ALA A 83 -6.99 -0.09 3.50
CA ALA A 83 -7.33 0.99 4.43
C ALA A 83 -8.79 1.46 4.26
N GLY A 84 -9.29 1.48 3.03
CA GLY A 84 -10.68 1.76 2.67
C GLY A 84 -11.68 0.66 3.04
N GLY A 85 -11.21 -0.45 3.61
CA GLY A 85 -12.04 -1.57 4.08
C GLY A 85 -12.30 -2.65 3.03
N GLU A 86 -11.61 -2.62 1.89
CA GLU A 86 -11.64 -3.72 0.93
C GLU A 86 -10.94 -4.96 1.51
N ASP A 87 -11.50 -6.16 1.29
CA ASP A 87 -10.85 -7.40 1.74
C ASP A 87 -9.55 -7.65 0.96
N SER A 88 -8.57 -8.28 1.63
CA SER A 88 -7.23 -8.47 1.07
C SER A 88 -7.22 -9.26 -0.25
N LEU A 89 -8.12 -10.22 -0.45
CA LEU A 89 -8.14 -11.03 -1.67
C LEU A 89 -8.68 -10.25 -2.86
N SER A 90 -9.76 -9.48 -2.66
CA SER A 90 -10.30 -8.58 -3.68
C SER A 90 -9.30 -7.48 -4.02
N ALA A 91 -8.69 -6.85 -3.00
CA ALA A 91 -7.71 -5.79 -3.19
C ALA A 91 -6.48 -6.28 -4.00
N ILE A 92 -5.97 -7.49 -3.70
CA ILE A 92 -4.89 -8.12 -4.50
C ILE A 92 -5.33 -8.39 -5.94
N GLY A 93 -6.61 -8.70 -6.17
CA GLY A 93 -7.18 -8.89 -7.50
C GLY A 93 -7.01 -7.68 -8.42
N HIS A 94 -6.89 -6.48 -7.86
CA HIS A 94 -6.67 -5.25 -8.60
C HIS A 94 -5.20 -4.96 -8.96
N VAL A 95 -4.24 -5.69 -8.38
CA VAL A 95 -2.81 -5.51 -8.67
C VAL A 95 -2.51 -5.94 -10.11
N ARG A 96 -1.93 -5.04 -10.91
CA ARG A 96 -1.70 -5.30 -12.36
C ARG A 96 -0.36 -5.96 -12.65
N LEU A 97 0.62 -5.76 -11.77
CA LEU A 97 1.92 -6.44 -11.87
C LEU A 97 1.77 -7.91 -11.46
N GLY A 98 1.65 -8.81 -12.44
CA GLY A 98 1.40 -10.24 -12.21
C GLY A 98 2.38 -10.88 -11.21
N ALA A 99 3.69 -10.61 -11.36
CA ALA A 99 4.70 -11.13 -10.43
C ALA A 99 4.49 -10.64 -8.98
N VAL A 100 4.00 -9.43 -8.79
CA VAL A 100 3.68 -8.87 -7.46
C VAL A 100 2.42 -9.52 -6.91
N GLN A 101 1.38 -9.59 -7.74
CA GLN A 101 0.11 -10.24 -7.39
C GLN A 101 0.33 -11.70 -6.96
N ASP A 102 1.16 -12.45 -7.69
CA ASP A 102 1.47 -13.84 -7.37
C ASP A 102 2.19 -13.98 -6.02
N ARG A 103 3.19 -13.12 -5.75
CA ARG A 103 3.89 -13.10 -4.45
C ARG A 103 2.93 -12.81 -3.29
N LEU A 104 2.02 -11.85 -3.46
CA LEU A 104 1.02 -11.50 -2.44
C LEU A 104 0.05 -12.66 -2.20
N ARG A 105 -0.48 -13.28 -3.27
CA ARG A 105 -1.36 -14.45 -3.14
C ARG A 105 -0.65 -15.63 -2.48
N LEU A 106 0.62 -15.85 -2.79
CA LEU A 106 1.41 -16.91 -2.18
C LEU A 106 1.57 -16.68 -0.67
N ALA A 107 1.86 -15.43 -0.26
CA ALA A 107 1.99 -15.08 1.15
C ALA A 107 0.71 -15.38 1.95
N LEU A 108 -0.47 -15.09 1.39
CA LEU A 108 -1.75 -15.35 2.06
C LEU A 108 -2.17 -16.83 2.09
N LYS A 109 -1.51 -17.71 1.33
CA LYS A 109 -1.75 -19.17 1.42
C LYS A 109 -0.96 -19.82 2.58
N GLY A 110 0.05 -19.13 3.10
CA GLY A 110 0.91 -19.63 4.18
C GLY A 110 0.50 -19.20 5.58
N SER A 111 -0.63 -18.49 5.71
CA SER A 111 -1.21 -17.97 6.95
C SER A 111 -2.49 -18.69 7.33
#